data_AF-A0A537UVN1-F1
#
_entry.id   AF-A0A537UVN1-F1
#
_cell.length_a   1.000
_cell.length_b   1.000
_cell.length_c   1.000
_cell.angle_alpha   90.00
_cell.angle_beta   90.00
_cell.angle_gamma   90.00
#
_symmetry.space_group_name_H-M   'P 1'
#
loop_
_entity.id
_entity.type
_entity.pdbx_description
1 polymer ?
#
loop_
_entity_poly.entity_id
_entity_poly.type
_entity_poly.pdbx_seq_one_letter_code
_entity_poly.pdbx_strand_id
1 'polypeptide(L)' 'MQRIKHPPVRNKIDLAEPIQVRAWTRRLDISADALKAVVDKVGNSVAAVTKEVELQRTTRKASIAPVESQPADGELPPPV' A
#
# COMPACT_ATOMS: atom_id res chain seq x y z
N MET A 1 24.10 22.75 6.82
CA MET A 1 23.13 22.34 5.77
C MET A 1 23.15 20.82 5.64
N GLN A 2 22.13 20.11 6.12
CA GLN A 2 22.00 18.67 5.84
C GLN A 2 20.91 18.47 4.78
N ARG A 3 21.30 18.37 3.50
CA ARG A 3 20.39 17.78 2.49
C ARG A 3 20.25 16.32 2.87
N ILE A 4 19.11 15.95 3.45
CA ILE A 4 18.73 14.54 3.63
C ILE A 4 18.62 13.96 2.22
N LYS A 5 19.72 13.36 1.74
CA LYS A 5 19.77 12.59 0.50
C LYS A 5 18.68 11.54 0.66
N HIS A 6 17.59 11.70 -0.09
CA HIS A 6 16.43 10.83 0.05
C HIS A 6 16.94 9.40 -0.14
N PRO A 7 16.80 8.51 0.87
CA PRO A 7 17.36 7.17 0.77
C PRO A 7 16.80 6.54 -0.50
N PRO A 8 17.66 5.97 -1.38
CA PRO A 8 17.26 5.63 -2.74
C PRO A 8 16.00 4.77 -2.68
N VAL A 9 14.90 5.31 -3.22
CA VAL A 9 13.57 4.72 -3.06
C VAL A 9 13.67 3.28 -3.54
N ARG A 10 13.63 2.32 -2.59
CA ARG A 10 13.96 0.91 -2.83
C ARG A 10 12.78 0.27 -3.54
N ASN A 11 12.67 0.61 -4.83
CA ASN A 11 11.53 0.39 -5.73
C ASN A 11 11.34 -1.10 -6.05
N LYS A 12 12.25 -1.96 -5.57
CA LYS A 12 12.07 -3.42 -5.55
C LYS A 12 11.83 -3.87 -4.11
N ILE A 13 10.68 -4.50 -3.88
CA ILE A 13 10.42 -5.36 -2.73
C ILE A 13 11.35 -6.56 -2.86
N ASP A 14 12.11 -6.87 -1.82
CA ASP A 14 12.82 -8.14 -1.77
C ASP A 14 12.06 -9.12 -0.88
N LEU A 15 11.75 -10.30 -1.42
CA LEU A 15 10.99 -11.35 -0.71
C LEU A 15 11.91 -12.26 0.10
N ALA A 16 13.23 -12.26 -0.17
CA ALA A 16 14.21 -12.95 0.65
C ALA A 16 14.47 -12.21 1.98
N GLU A 17 14.16 -10.92 2.05
CA GLU A 17 14.34 -10.05 3.21
C GLU A 17 13.08 -10.04 4.11
N PRO A 18 13.04 -10.81 5.22
CA PRO A 18 11.84 -10.87 6.07
C PRO A 18 11.51 -9.52 6.74
N ILE A 19 12.51 -8.65 6.90
CA ILE A 19 12.34 -7.27 7.38
C ILE A 19 11.58 -6.44 6.34
N GLN A 20 11.94 -6.55 5.06
CA GLN A 20 11.29 -5.81 3.98
C GLN A 20 9.87 -6.34 3.74
N VAL A 21 9.67 -7.67 3.76
CA VAL A 21 8.34 -8.29 3.74
C VAL A 21 7.45 -7.76 4.88
N ARG A 22 7.94 -7.78 6.13
CA ARG A 22 7.19 -7.26 7.30
C ARG A 22 6.88 -5.76 7.23
N ALA A 23 7.73 -4.97 6.59
CA ALA A 23 7.47 -3.54 6.36
C ALA A 23 6.36 -3.32 5.33
N TRP A 24 6.32 -4.13 4.25
CA TRP A 24 5.29 -4.02 3.22
C TRP A 24 3.94 -4.58 3.64
N THR A 25 3.90 -5.72 4.34
CA THR A 25 2.63 -6.25 4.90
C THR A 25 1.97 -5.24 5.85
N ARG A 26 2.76 -4.58 6.72
CA ARG A 26 2.27 -3.52 7.61
C ARG A 26 1.90 -2.20 6.91
N ARG A 27 2.49 -1.87 5.75
CA ARG A 27 2.15 -0.66 4.99
C ARG A 27 0.94 -0.83 4.08
N LEU A 28 0.75 -2.03 3.55
CA LEU A 28 -0.31 -2.34 2.60
C LEU A 28 -1.55 -2.97 3.26
N ASP A 29 -1.42 -3.41 4.52
CA ASP A 29 -2.40 -4.16 5.30
C ASP A 29 -2.84 -5.46 4.59
N ILE A 30 -1.84 -6.27 4.22
CA ILE A 30 -2.02 -7.56 3.53
C ILE A 30 -1.12 -8.63 4.14
N SER A 31 -1.58 -9.89 4.09
CA SER A 31 -0.78 -11.06 4.46
C SER A 31 0.47 -11.20 3.57
N ALA A 32 1.54 -11.79 4.13
CA ALA A 32 2.78 -12.04 3.38
C ALA A 32 2.57 -12.92 2.13
N ASP A 33 1.58 -13.81 2.15
CA ASP A 33 1.23 -14.62 0.99
C ASP A 33 0.54 -13.81 -0.12
N ALA A 34 -0.40 -12.93 0.24
CA ALA A 34 -0.99 -11.98 -0.71
C ALA A 34 0.06 -11.02 -1.30
N LEU A 35 1.03 -10.57 -0.50
CA LEU A 35 2.17 -9.80 -0.99
C LEU A 35 3.01 -10.60 -2.01
N LYS A 36 3.27 -11.89 -1.74
CA LYS A 36 3.97 -12.78 -2.69
C LYS A 36 3.17 -12.96 -3.98
N ALA A 37 1.88 -13.26 -3.90
CA ALA A 37 1.01 -13.46 -5.07
C ALA A 37 0.91 -12.19 -5.95
N VAL A 38 0.88 -11.01 -5.33
CA VAL A 38 0.97 -9.74 -6.08
C VAL A 38 2.36 -9.57 -6.71
N VAL A 39 3.45 -9.80 -5.97
CA VAL A 39 4.83 -9.71 -6.50
C VAL A 39 5.10 -10.71 -7.62
N ASP A 40 4.49 -11.90 -7.59
CA ASP A 40 4.55 -12.87 -8.69
C ASP A 40 3.84 -12.35 -9.95
N LYS A 41 2.64 -11.78 -9.78
CA LYS A 41 1.81 -11.22 -10.86
C LYS A 41 2.41 -9.97 -11.53
N VAL A 42 2.98 -9.04 -10.76
CA VAL A 42 3.43 -7.71 -11.27
C VAL A 42 4.93 -7.46 -11.11
N GLY A 43 5.69 -8.48 -10.69
CA GLY A 43 7.10 -8.39 -10.34
C GLY A 43 7.34 -7.69 -8.99
N ASN A 44 8.59 -7.70 -8.55
CA ASN A 44 9.06 -7.08 -7.30
C ASN A 44 8.84 -5.55 -7.20
N SER A 45 8.28 -4.89 -8.21
CA SER A 45 8.19 -3.42 -8.30
C SER A 45 7.19 -2.83 -7.30
N VAL A 46 7.67 -2.08 -6.30
CA VAL A 46 6.87 -1.40 -5.25
C VAL A 46 5.71 -0.60 -5.84
N ALA A 47 5.98 0.17 -6.91
CA ALA A 47 4.96 0.99 -7.57
C ALA A 47 3.84 0.15 -8.22
N ALA A 48 4.16 -1.04 -8.72
CA ALA A 48 3.19 -1.96 -9.30
C ALA A 48 2.43 -2.73 -8.20
N VAL A 49 3.14 -3.21 -7.17
CA VAL A 49 2.55 -3.91 -6.01
C VAL A 49 1.56 -3.01 -5.28
N THR A 50 1.91 -1.75 -5.04
CA THR A 50 1.00 -0.77 -4.40
C THR A 50 -0.25 -0.58 -5.24
N LYS A 51 -0.10 -0.31 -6.56
CA LYS A 51 -1.23 -0.14 -7.48
C LYS A 51 -2.12 -1.38 -7.59
N GLU A 52 -1.55 -2.58 -7.66
CA GLU A 52 -2.31 -3.83 -7.70
C GLU A 52 -3.07 -4.08 -6.40
N VAL A 53 -2.49 -3.74 -5.24
CA VAL A 53 -3.16 -3.84 -3.93
C VAL A 53 -4.26 -2.78 -3.77
N GLU A 54 -4.07 -1.56 -4.28
CA GLU A 54 -5.13 -0.55 -4.36
C GLU A 54 -6.25 -0.98 -5.31
N LEU A 55 -5.90 -1.54 -6.48
CA LEU A 55 -6.85 -2.08 -7.46
C LEU A 55 -7.64 -3.27 -6.87
N GLN A 56 -6.98 -4.17 -6.14
CA GLN A 56 -7.65 -5.27 -5.44
C GLN A 56 -8.51 -4.79 -4.26
N ARG A 57 -8.10 -3.73 -3.54
CA ARG A 57 -8.93 -3.14 -2.48
C ARG A 57 -10.17 -2.44 -3.05
N THR A 58 -10.06 -1.72 -4.16
CA THR A 58 -11.24 -1.11 -4.80
C THR A 58 -12.16 -2.17 -5.43
N THR A 59 -11.63 -3.19 -6.12
CA THR A 59 -12.47 -4.26 -6.70
C THR A 59 -13.16 -5.10 -5.62
N ARG A 60 -12.47 -5.43 -4.51
CA ARG A 60 -13.08 -6.13 -3.36
C ARG A 60 -14.13 -5.25 -2.66
N LYS A 61 -13.91 -3.93 -2.56
CA LYS A 61 -14.92 -2.94 -2.11
C LYS A 61 -16.03 -2.64 -3.15
N ALA A 62 -15.96 -3.19 -4.35
CA ALA A 62 -17.06 -3.17 -5.31
C ALA A 62 -17.90 -4.46 -5.23
N SER A 63 -17.28 -5.59 -4.88
CA SER A 63 -17.98 -6.85 -4.58
C SER A 63 -18.69 -6.84 -3.21
N ILE A 64 -18.22 -6.01 -2.27
CA ILE A 64 -18.85 -5.77 -0.97
C ILE A 64 -19.53 -4.40 -1.07
N ALA A 65 -20.86 -4.39 -1.16
CA ALA A 65 -21.66 -3.20 -1.46
C ALA A 65 -21.42 -2.03 -0.48
N PRO A 66 -21.58 -0.77 -0.93
CA PRO A 66 -20.90 0.36 -0.29
C PRO A 66 -21.57 0.81 1.01
N VAL A 67 -20.87 0.57 2.12
CA VAL A 67 -21.03 1.34 3.36
C VAL A 67 -19.66 1.75 3.89
N GLU A 68 -19.53 3.06 4.14
CA GLU A 68 -18.58 3.72 5.04
C GLU A 68 -17.10 3.26 5.05
N SER A 69 -16.25 4.01 4.32
CA SER A 69 -14.89 4.41 4.76
C SER A 69 -14.18 5.17 3.64
N GLN A 70 -14.63 6.40 3.39
CA GLN A 70 -13.74 7.45 2.91
C GLN A 70 -13.14 8.10 4.17
N PRO A 71 -11.81 8.24 4.30
CA PRO A 71 -11.29 9.16 5.31
C PRO A 71 -11.75 10.57 4.93
N ALA A 72 -12.47 11.23 5.83
CA ALA A 72 -12.80 12.64 5.65
C ALA A 72 -11.49 13.45 5.71
N ASP A 73 -11.07 13.97 4.56
CA ASP A 73 -10.05 15.02 4.54
C ASP A 73 -10.63 16.25 5.25
N GLY A 74 -9.84 16.88 6.11
CA GLY A 74 -10.38 17.62 7.24
C GLY A 74 -10.83 19.04 6.92
N GLU A 75 -12.14 19.28 6.92
CA GLU A 75 -12.74 20.60 7.11
C GLU A 75 -13.53 20.60 8.43
N LEU A 76 -13.20 21.51 9.36
CA LEU A 76 -13.83 21.61 10.69
C LEU A 76 -14.94 22.69 10.70
N PRO A 77 -16.06 22.48 11.43
CA PRO A 77 -17.13 23.46 11.61
C PRO A 77 -16.81 24.48 12.74
N PRO A 78 -17.67 25.47 13.07
CA PRO A 78 -18.99 25.81 12.51
C PRO A 78 -18.91 27.12 11.67
N PRO A 79 -19.45 28.33 11.96
CA PRO A 79 -20.30 28.84 13.06
C PRO A 79 -21.80 28.87 12.68
N VAL A 80 -22.44 30.05 12.69
CA VAL A 80 -23.84 30.40 12.34
C VAL A 80 -23.86 31.80 11.73
#